data_AF-A0A1Q3GIY0-F1
#
_entry.id   AF-A0A1Q3GIY0-F1
#
_cell.length_a   1.000
_cell.length_b   1.000
_cell.length_c   1.000
_cell.angle_alpha   90.00
_cell.angle_beta   90.00
_cell.angle_gamma   90.00
#
_symmetry.space_group_name_H-M   'P 1'
#
loop_
_entity.id
_entity.type
_entity.pdbx_description
1 polymer ?
#
loop_
_entity_poly.entity_id
_entity_poly.type
_entity_poly.pdbx_seq_one_letter_code
_entity_poly.pdbx_strand_id
1 'polypeptide(L)'
;MDAHSTLKIIIAMKKKKSRKPRVVTVYQKLWESGIEFSITDLKRLNGGTYYLDWLNEHPDVELDEMELLYQGKKVRQFLFPASFEEKIESKIFFHFQRKANNLQMYPLEGKEAAAEQNDDVELENGVNE
;
A
#
# COMPACT_ATOMS: atom_id res chain seq x y z
N MET A 1 63.24 5.84 29.52
CA MET A 1 61.99 5.32 30.12
C MET A 1 61.20 6.57 30.50
N ASP A 2 60.08 6.93 29.88
CA ASP A 2 58.92 6.11 29.54
C ASP A 2 58.35 6.42 28.15
N ALA A 3 58.13 5.36 27.38
CA ALA A 3 57.50 5.37 26.06
C ALA A 3 55.99 5.05 26.12
N HIS A 4 55.31 5.28 27.26
CA HIS A 4 54.01 4.65 27.51
C HIS A 4 52.84 5.55 27.89
N SER A 5 52.91 6.89 27.85
CA SER A 5 51.76 7.69 28.33
C SER A 5 51.52 9.03 27.65
N THR A 6 51.55 9.05 26.32
CA THR A 6 50.87 10.12 25.57
C THR A 6 50.15 9.60 24.33
N LEU A 7 49.74 8.33 24.36
CA LEU A 7 48.72 7.80 23.45
C LEU A 7 47.35 7.95 24.12
N LYS A 8 46.96 9.18 24.46
CA LYS A 8 45.63 9.47 24.97
C LYS A 8 45.01 10.59 24.15
N ILE A 9 44.06 10.15 23.33
CA ILE A 9 42.87 10.93 22.95
C ILE A 9 43.16 11.94 21.82
N ILE A 10 43.72 11.46 20.70
CA ILE A 10 43.09 11.84 19.43
C ILE A 10 41.82 11.01 19.38
N ILE A 11 40.74 11.51 19.99
CA ILE A 11 39.40 11.06 19.63
C ILE A 11 39.29 11.38 18.15
N ALA A 12 39.59 10.39 17.33
CA ALA A 12 39.10 10.33 15.98
C ALA A 12 37.58 10.40 16.13
N MET A 13 37.02 11.61 16.02
CA MET A 13 35.63 11.83 15.67
C MET A 13 35.47 11.25 14.27
N LYS A 14 35.45 9.92 14.20
CA LYS A 14 35.01 9.15 13.06
C LYS A 14 33.56 9.56 12.94
N LYS A 15 33.29 10.61 12.14
CA LYS A 15 31.95 11.06 11.80
C LYS A 15 31.20 9.78 11.44
N LYS A 16 30.34 9.30 12.35
CA LYS A 16 29.46 8.17 12.05
C LYS A 16 28.70 8.68 10.83
N LYS A 17 28.98 8.12 9.65
CA LYS A 17 28.16 8.37 8.46
C LYS A 17 26.76 7.99 8.93
N SER A 18 25.91 8.97 9.22
CA SER A 18 24.53 8.68 9.55
C SER A 18 24.00 7.97 8.31
N ARG A 19 23.73 6.67 8.44
CA ARG A 19 22.99 5.97 7.38
C ARG A 19 21.67 6.72 7.34
N LYS A 20 21.32 7.26 6.16
CA LYS A 20 20.01 7.86 5.96
C LYS A 20 18.97 6.88 6.53
N PRO A 21 18.01 7.34 7.34
CA PRO A 21 16.99 6.46 7.87
C PRO A 21 16.32 5.71 6.71
N ARG A 22 16.11 4.40 6.88
CA ARG A 22 15.41 3.60 5.89
C ARG A 22 14.00 4.15 5.78
N VAL A 23 13.58 4.46 4.57
CA VAL A 23 12.21 4.86 4.25
C VAL A 23 11.44 3.66 3.69
N VAL A 24 10.12 3.69 3.85
CA VAL A 24 9.19 2.67 3.39
C VAL A 24 7.98 3.35 2.75
N THR A 25 7.38 2.71 1.74
CA THR A 25 6.18 3.21 1.09
C THR A 25 5.04 2.21 1.24
N VAL A 26 3.80 2.71 1.17
CA VAL A 26 2.61 1.85 1.13
C VAL A 26 2.64 0.94 -0.10
N TYR A 27 3.05 1.45 -1.27
CA TYR A 27 3.23 0.64 -2.46
C TYR A 27 4.17 -0.55 -2.24
N GLN A 28 5.34 -0.33 -1.63
CA GLN A 28 6.29 -1.40 -1.34
C GLN A 28 5.65 -2.51 -0.49
N LYS A 29 4.90 -2.13 0.55
CA LYS A 29 4.25 -3.08 1.46
C LYS A 29 3.07 -3.82 0.85
N LEU A 30 2.33 -3.16 -0.04
CA LEU A 30 1.31 -3.83 -0.84
C LEU A 30 1.91 -4.84 -1.81
N TRP A 31 3.08 -4.54 -2.39
CA TRP A 31 3.76 -5.48 -3.28
C TRP A 31 4.34 -6.67 -2.51
N GLU A 32 4.98 -6.44 -1.36
CA GLU A 32 5.54 -7.48 -0.49
C GLU A 32 4.47 -8.42 0.08
N SER A 33 3.24 -7.95 0.28
CA SER A 33 2.14 -8.78 0.79
C SER A 33 1.57 -9.78 -0.22
N GLY A 34 1.88 -9.61 -1.52
CA GLY A 34 1.34 -10.47 -2.58
C GLY A 34 -0.17 -10.34 -2.81
N ILE A 35 -0.82 -9.33 -2.22
CA ILE A 35 -2.25 -9.09 -2.38
C ILE A 35 -2.49 -8.37 -3.71
N GLU A 36 -3.51 -8.77 -4.47
CA GLU A 36 -3.94 -8.00 -5.63
C GLU A 36 -4.66 -6.72 -5.18
N PHE A 37 -4.19 -5.57 -5.65
CA PHE A 37 -4.73 -4.26 -5.28
C PHE A 37 -4.96 -3.37 -6.49
N SER A 38 -5.92 -2.46 -6.39
CA SER A 38 -6.19 -1.44 -7.41
C SER A 38 -5.46 -0.13 -7.10
N ILE A 39 -5.40 0.78 -8.09
CA ILE A 39 -4.91 2.14 -7.87
C ILE A 39 -5.71 2.89 -6.79
N THR A 40 -7.01 2.59 -6.64
CA THR A 40 -7.86 3.19 -5.60
C THR A 40 -7.47 2.70 -4.22
N ASP A 41 -7.17 1.40 -4.07
CA ASP A 41 -6.65 0.84 -2.82
C ASP A 41 -5.32 1.51 -2.45
N LEU A 42 -4.40 1.62 -3.42
CA LEU A 42 -3.11 2.27 -3.23
C LEU A 42 -3.25 3.73 -2.76
N LYS A 43 -4.09 4.52 -3.44
CA LYS A 43 -4.33 5.92 -3.06
C LYS A 43 -4.97 6.06 -1.68
N ARG A 44 -5.97 5.22 -1.39
CA ARG A 44 -6.70 5.24 -0.11
C ARG A 44 -5.78 4.86 1.05
N LEU A 45 -4.96 3.82 0.87
CA LEU A 45 -4.01 3.40 1.88
C LEU A 45 -2.92 4.46 2.07
N ASN A 46 -2.26 4.91 0.99
CA ASN A 46 -1.20 5.92 1.07
C ASN A 46 -1.68 7.23 1.70
N GLY A 47 -2.80 7.79 1.21
CA GLY A 47 -3.37 9.01 1.76
C GLY A 47 -3.86 8.82 3.19
N GLY A 48 -4.57 7.73 3.48
CA GLY A 48 -5.06 7.49 4.85
C GLY A 48 -3.92 7.33 5.86
N THR A 49 -2.83 6.66 5.47
CA THR A 49 -1.67 6.48 6.36
C THR A 49 -0.99 7.81 6.64
N TYR A 50 -0.98 8.72 5.68
CA TYR A 50 -0.43 10.05 5.91
C TYR A 50 -1.37 10.95 6.71
N TYR A 51 -2.58 11.21 6.18
CA TYR A 51 -3.47 12.22 6.73
C TYR A 51 -4.14 11.81 8.05
N LEU A 52 -4.36 10.51 8.29
CA LEU A 52 -5.07 10.04 9.49
C LEU A 52 -4.12 9.50 10.57
N ASP A 53 -2.97 8.95 10.17
CA ASP A 53 -2.02 8.39 11.12
C ASP A 53 -0.80 9.29 11.32
N TRP A 54 -0.04 9.57 10.24
CA TRP A 54 1.20 10.34 10.36
C TRP A 54 0.98 11.77 10.85
N LEU A 55 0.13 12.54 10.18
CA LEU A 55 -0.12 13.94 10.57
C LEU A 55 -0.79 14.06 11.94
N ASN A 56 -1.50 13.04 12.39
CA ASN A 56 -2.10 13.03 13.71
C ASN A 56 -1.04 12.83 14.81
N GLU A 57 -0.03 11.98 14.55
CA GLU A 57 1.08 11.72 15.49
C GLU A 57 2.20 12.77 15.39
N HIS A 58 2.37 13.36 14.21
CA HIS A 58 3.46 14.28 13.86
C HIS A 58 2.93 15.49 13.06
N PRO A 59 2.13 16.37 13.68
CA PRO A 59 1.47 17.47 12.97
C PRO A 59 2.42 18.49 12.35
N ASP A 60 3.62 18.64 12.91
CA ASP A 60 4.62 19.63 12.47
C ASP A 60 5.66 19.06 11.49
N VAL A 61 5.52 17.79 11.07
CA VAL A 61 6.51 17.11 10.22
C VAL A 61 5.86 16.60 8.95
N GLU A 62 6.16 17.25 7.82
CA GLU A 62 5.79 16.75 6.49
C GLU A 62 6.72 15.64 6.02
N LEU A 63 6.17 14.67 5.29
CA LEU A 63 6.95 13.61 4.67
C LEU A 63 7.35 14.00 3.25
N ASP A 64 8.57 13.59 2.85
CA ASP A 64 8.98 13.63 1.46
C ASP A 64 8.06 12.75 0.60
N GLU A 65 7.91 13.13 -0.67
CA GLU A 65 7.11 12.40 -1.65
C GLU A 65 7.97 11.85 -2.78
N MET A 66 7.54 10.73 -3.37
CA MET A 66 8.05 10.22 -4.64
C MET A 66 6.92 9.98 -5.64
N GLU A 67 7.22 10.17 -6.93
CA GLU A 67 6.32 9.80 -8.01
C GLU A 67 6.63 8.37 -8.48
N LEU A 68 5.60 7.53 -8.59
CA LEU A 68 5.69 6.21 -9.20
C LEU A 68 4.69 6.06 -10.35
N LEU A 69 5.01 5.18 -11.30
CA LEU A 69 4.12 4.81 -12.39
C LEU A 69 3.45 3.47 -12.06
N TYR A 70 2.13 3.47 -11.90
CA TYR A 70 1.33 2.28 -11.63
C TYR A 70 0.25 2.14 -12.70
N GLN A 71 0.28 1.03 -13.45
CA GLN A 71 -0.65 0.77 -14.56
C GLN A 71 -0.78 1.96 -15.54
N GLY A 72 0.36 2.55 -15.90
CA GLY A 72 0.42 3.72 -16.80
C GLY A 72 -0.02 5.05 -16.17
N LYS A 73 -0.39 5.08 -14.89
CA LYS A 73 -0.81 6.28 -14.18
C LYS A 73 0.24 6.72 -13.17
N LYS A 74 0.50 8.03 -13.11
CA LYS A 74 1.37 8.62 -12.10
C LYS A 74 0.65 8.65 -10.75
N VAL A 75 1.32 8.16 -9.71
CA VAL A 75 0.83 8.12 -8.34
C VAL A 75 1.92 8.68 -7.43
N ARG A 76 1.54 9.60 -6.54
CA ARG A 76 2.43 10.10 -5.50
C ARG A 76 2.40 9.16 -4.29
N GLN A 77 3.55 8.91 -3.69
CA GLN A 77 3.70 8.13 -2.47
C GLN A 77 4.46 8.93 -1.43
N PHE A 78 4.02 8.81 -0.17
CA PHE A 78 4.76 9.37 0.95
C PHE A 78 5.89 8.41 1.36
N LEU A 79 7.04 8.98 1.71
CA LEU A 79 8.21 8.27 2.18
C LEU A 79 8.17 8.20 3.72
N PHE A 80 7.53 7.17 4.26
CA PHE A 80 7.43 6.99 5.70
C PHE A 80 8.77 6.50 6.29
N PRO A 81 9.11 6.86 7.53
CA PRO A 81 10.22 6.23 8.22
C PRO A 81 9.94 4.75 8.48
N ALA A 82 10.99 3.93 8.59
CA ALA A 82 10.87 2.50 8.89
C ALA A 82 10.09 2.19 10.19
N SER A 83 10.01 3.13 11.13
CA SER A 83 9.17 2.97 12.34
C SER A 83 7.66 2.86 12.04
N PHE A 84 7.21 3.27 10.85
CA PHE A 84 5.82 3.19 10.42
C PHE A 84 5.47 1.89 9.67
N GLU A 85 6.45 1.00 9.47
CA GLU A 85 6.33 -0.25 8.72
C GLU A 85 5.19 -1.14 9.23
N GLU A 86 5.17 -1.44 10.54
CA GLU A 86 4.14 -2.27 11.18
C GLU A 86 2.73 -1.66 11.09
N LYS A 87 2.65 -0.33 11.18
CA LYS A 87 1.38 0.38 11.05
C LYS A 87 0.84 0.32 9.62
N ILE A 88 1.71 0.49 8.62
CA ILE A 88 1.35 0.32 7.20
C ILE A 88 0.81 -1.09 6.97
N GLU A 89 1.51 -2.11 7.44
CA GLU A 89 1.14 -3.52 7.29
C GLU A 89 -0.22 -3.82 7.93
N SER A 90 -0.44 -3.36 9.17
CA SER A 90 -1.72 -3.49 9.87
C SER A 90 -2.87 -2.83 9.10
N LYS A 91 -2.63 -1.65 8.53
CA LYS A 91 -3.65 -0.90 7.80
C LYS A 91 -3.98 -1.53 6.46
N ILE A 92 -3.00 -2.13 5.78
CA ILE A 92 -3.21 -2.97 4.60
C ILE A 92 -4.10 -4.16 4.99
N PHE A 93 -3.75 -4.89 6.05
CA PHE A 93 -4.51 -6.04 6.52
C PHE A 93 -5.99 -5.70 6.76
N PHE A 94 -6.27 -4.68 7.59
CA PHE A 94 -7.65 -4.30 7.90
C PHE A 94 -8.43 -3.74 6.71
N HIS A 95 -7.76 -3.04 5.78
CA HIS A 95 -8.42 -2.55 4.56
C HIS A 95 -8.93 -3.69 3.71
N PHE A 96 -8.10 -4.71 3.46
CA PHE A 96 -8.50 -5.87 2.64
C PHE A 96 -9.44 -6.81 3.38
N GLN A 97 -9.29 -6.99 4.69
CA GLN A 97 -10.25 -7.74 5.50
C GLN A 97 -11.66 -7.12 5.40
N ARG A 98 -11.77 -5.80 5.58
CA ARG A 98 -13.05 -5.08 5.43
C ARG A 98 -13.59 -5.16 4.02
N LYS A 99 -12.73 -5.04 3.01
CA LYS A 99 -13.12 -5.13 1.59
C LYS A 99 -13.69 -6.51 1.26
N ALA A 100 -13.06 -7.58 1.73
CA ALA A 100 -13.53 -8.95 1.55
C ALA A 100 -14.88 -9.17 2.26
N ASN A 101 -15.01 -8.73 3.52
CA ASN A 101 -16.26 -8.83 4.27
C ASN A 101 -17.40 -8.05 3.60
N ASN A 102 -17.13 -6.86 3.07
CA ASN A 102 -18.13 -6.08 2.36
C ASN A 102 -18.62 -6.79 1.09
N LEU A 103 -17.73 -7.48 0.38
CA LEU A 103 -18.10 -8.24 -0.82
C LEU A 103 -18.93 -9.49 -0.48
N GLN A 104 -18.70 -10.11 0.68
CA GLN A 104 -19.54 -11.19 1.18
C GLN A 104 -20.94 -10.71 1.59
N MET A 105 -21.02 -9.56 2.27
CA MET A 105 -22.29 -9.00 2.76
C MET A 105 -23.13 -8.36 1.66
N TYR A 106 -22.47 -7.80 0.64
CA TYR A 106 -23.10 -7.15 -0.51
C TYR A 106 -22.42 -7.66 -1.79
N PRO A 107 -22.77 -8.88 -2.25
CA PRO A 107 -22.26 -9.40 -3.51
C PRO A 107 -22.56 -8.42 -4.64
N LEU A 108 -21.61 -8.24 -5.55
CA LEU A 108 -21.85 -7.46 -6.75
C LEU A 108 -22.78 -8.25 -7.67
N GLU A 109 -24.09 -8.14 -7.48
CA GLU A 109 -25.07 -8.67 -8.43
C GLU A 109 -24.85 -8.01 -9.79
N GLY A 110 -24.53 -8.81 -10.82
CA GLY A 110 -24.56 -8.33 -12.21
C GLY A 110 -23.32 -8.54 -13.10
N LYS A 111 -22.59 -9.66 -12.99
CA LYS A 111 -21.67 -10.08 -14.08
C LYS A 111 -21.81 -11.51 -14.60
N GLU A 112 -22.61 -12.36 -13.96
CA GLU A 112 -22.78 -13.77 -14.41
C GLU A 112 -24.20 -14.11 -14.89
N ALA A 113 -25.19 -13.23 -14.75
CA ALA A 113 -26.57 -13.50 -15.20
C ALA A 113 -26.79 -13.37 -16.73
N ALA A 114 -25.77 -12.96 -17.51
CA ALA A 114 -25.90 -12.72 -18.95
C ALA A 114 -25.34 -13.86 -19.83
N ALA A 115 -24.81 -14.94 -19.24
CA ALA A 115 -24.11 -15.98 -19.99
C ALA A 115 -24.87 -17.32 -20.13
N GLU A 116 -26.02 -17.51 -19.46
CA GLU A 116 -26.72 -18.81 -19.45
C GLU A 116 -28.20 -18.77 -19.91
N GLN A 117 -28.61 -17.81 -20.74
CA GLN A 117 -29.99 -17.78 -21.26
C GLN A 117 -30.10 -17.46 -22.77
N ASN A 118 -29.28 -18.09 -23.60
CA ASN A 118 -29.54 -18.15 -25.05
C ASN A 118 -29.19 -19.53 -25.64
N ASP A 119 -29.59 -20.60 -24.95
CA ASP A 119 -29.72 -21.90 -25.58
C ASP A 119 -31.22 -22.28 -25.64
N ASP A 120 -31.64 -22.55 -26.86
CA ASP A 120 -32.82 -23.32 -27.28
C ASP A 120 -34.24 -22.80 -26.97
N VAL A 121 -34.83 -22.11 -27.96
CA VAL A 121 -36.23 -22.41 -28.38
C VAL A 121 -36.34 -22.33 -29.91
N GLU A 122 -36.15 -23.47 -30.59
CA GLU A 122 -36.83 -23.76 -31.86
C GLU A 122 -38.33 -23.90 -31.58
N LEU A 123 -39.18 -23.17 -32.31
CA LEU A 123 -40.59 -23.51 -32.45
C LEU A 123 -41.00 -23.39 -33.91
N GLU A 124 -40.95 -24.53 -34.60
CA GLU A 124 -41.74 -24.79 -35.79
C GLU A 124 -43.23 -25.01 -35.44
N ASN A 125 -44.07 -24.63 -36.42
CA ASN A 125 -45.41 -25.15 -36.76
C ASN A 125 -46.68 -24.64 -36.04
N GLY A 126 -47.56 -24.00 -36.83
CA GLY A 126 -48.92 -24.52 -37.03
C GLY A 126 -50.13 -23.59 -36.80
N VAL A 127 -50.70 -23.03 -37.89
CA VAL A 127 -52.12 -23.09 -38.34
C VAL A 127 -53.22 -22.78 -37.28
N ASN A 128 -54.05 -21.73 -37.41
CA ASN A 128 -55.30 -21.66 -38.22
C ASN A 128 -55.96 -20.27 -38.03
N GLU A 129 -56.46 -19.64 -39.11
CA GLU A 129 -57.87 -19.23 -39.29
C GLU A 129 -58.14 -18.83 -40.75
#